data_AF-A0A7W9YJN7-F1
#
_entry.id   AF-A0A7W9YJN7-F1
#
_cell.length_a   1.000
_cell.length_b   1.000
_cell.length_c   1.000
_cell.angle_alpha   90.00
_cell.angle_beta   90.00
_cell.angle_gamma   90.00
#
_symmetry.space_group_name_H-M   'P 1'
#
loop_
_entity.id
_entity.type
_entity.pdbx_description
1 polymer ?
#
loop_
_entity_poly.entity_id
_entity_poly.type
_entity_poly.pdbx_seq_one_letter_code
_entity_poly.pdbx_strand_id
1 'polypeptide(L)' 'MFYLPPYSPQLNPDEWVWKNIKNDNVGRAAVRTRDEMKKRIDQAVERLQSTPEIVRGFFRDVDLAYIANADMWPAT' A
#
# COMPACT_ATOMS: atom_id res chain seq x y z
N MET A 1 17.99 2.20 -0.49
CA MET A 1 17.15 3.29 0.05
C MET A 1 16.79 4.20 -1.12
N PHE A 2 15.50 4.44 -1.38
CA PHE A 2 15.04 5.33 -2.46
C PHE A 2 14.61 6.67 -1.87
N TYR A 3 14.95 7.77 -2.54
CA TYR A 3 14.48 9.10 -2.18
C TYR A 3 13.30 9.45 -3.05
N LEU A 4 12.11 9.61 -2.46
CA LEU A 4 10.94 10.03 -3.20
C LEU A 4 10.90 11.57 -3.32
N PRO A 5 10.58 12.11 -4.51
CA PRO A 5 10.27 13.52 -4.66
C PRO A 5 9.16 13.94 -3.68
N PRO A 6 9.19 15.17 -3.15
CA PRO A 6 8.10 15.72 -2.36
C PRO A 6 6.76 15.59 -3.10
N TYR A 7 5.67 15.42 -2.35
CA TYR A 7 4.30 15.38 -2.87
C TYR A 7 4.03 14.32 -3.95
N SER A 8 4.78 13.21 -3.96
CA SER A 8 4.61 12.13 -4.94
C SER A 8 4.11 10.82 -4.30
N PRO A 9 2.91 10.80 -3.67
CA PRO A 9 2.38 9.61 -2.99
C PRO A 9 2.21 8.41 -3.92
N GLN A 10 1.95 8.64 -5.21
CA GLN A 10 1.85 7.59 -6.23
C GLN A 10 3.13 6.74 -6.37
N LEU A 11 4.28 7.31 -6.02
CA LEU A 11 5.56 6.61 -6.02
C LEU A 11 5.80 5.80 -4.74
N ASN A 12 4.98 5.95 -3.69
CA ASN A 12 5.13 5.19 -2.46
C ASN A 12 4.29 3.89 -2.51
N PRO A 13 4.91 2.69 -2.49
CA PRO A 13 4.16 1.43 -2.48
C PRO A 13 3.22 1.29 -1.27
N ASP A 14 3.50 1.96 -0.15
CA ASP A 14 2.63 1.94 1.03
C ASP A 14 1.25 2.56 0.75
N GLU A 15 1.14 3.48 -0.21
CA GLU A 15 -0.16 4.03 -0.61
C GLU A 15 -1.07 2.97 -1.23
N TRP A 16 -0.50 1.96 -1.89
CA TRP A 16 -1.25 0.83 -2.43
C TRP A 16 -1.75 -0.10 -1.32
N VAL A 17 -0.92 -0.32 -0.29
CA VAL A 17 -1.33 -1.04 0.93
C VAL A 17 -2.52 -0.32 1.58
N TRP A 18 -2.42 0.99 1.77
CA TRP A 18 -3.49 1.78 2.40
C TRP A 18 -4.78 1.83 1.57
N LYS A 19 -4.67 1.99 0.25
CA LYS A 19 -5.83 1.89 -0.66
C LYS A 19 -6.51 0.52 -0.54
N ASN A 20 -5.72 -0.56 -0.48
CA ASN A 20 -6.25 -1.91 -0.35
C ASN A 20 -6.98 -2.11 1.00
N ILE A 21 -6.36 -1.72 2.11
CA ILE A 21 -6.96 -1.80 3.46
C ILE A 21 -8.26 -1.01 3.53
N LYS A 22 -8.29 0.23 3.01
CA LYS A 22 -9.51 1.06 3.00
C LYS A 22 -10.63 0.44 2.15
N ASN A 23 -10.27 -0.18 1.02
CA ASN A 23 -11.20 -0.86 0.13
C ASN A 23 -11.70 -2.22 0.66
N ASP A 24 -10.96 -2.86 1.57
CA ASP A 24 -11.30 -4.15 2.22
C ASP A 24 -12.40 -3.99 3.29
N ASN A 25 -13.39 -3.14 3.00
CA ASN A 25 -14.52 -2.78 3.86
C ASN A 25 -14.18 -2.10 5.19
N VAL A 26 -12.92 -1.75 5.49
CA VAL A 26 -12.61 -0.90 6.67
C VAL A 26 -13.35 0.44 6.58
N GLY A 27 -13.43 1.04 5.38
CA GLY A 27 -14.13 2.31 5.16
C GLY A 27 -15.66 2.21 5.11
N ARG A 28 -16.23 1.00 4.91
CA ARG A 28 -17.68 0.78 4.80
C ARG A 28 -18.31 0.20 6.05
N ALA A 29 -17.49 -0.41 6.89
CA ALA A 29 -18.01 -1.04 8.08
C ALA A 29 -18.37 0.04 9.11
N ALA A 30 -19.54 -0.09 9.73
CA ALA A 30 -19.98 0.81 10.80
C ALA A 30 -19.12 0.58 12.05
N VAL A 31 -17.88 1.07 12.01
CA VAL A 31 -16.95 1.04 13.13
C VAL A 31 -17.42 2.09 14.14
N ARG A 32 -17.77 1.67 15.35
CA ARG A 32 -18.26 2.57 16.40
C ARG A 32 -17.19 2.93 17.43
N THR A 33 -16.10 2.17 17.48
CA THR A 33 -15.02 2.38 18.45
C THR A 33 -13.64 2.29 17.81
N ARG A 34 -12.63 2.86 18.48
CA ARG A 34 -11.22 2.76 18.07
C ARG A 34 -10.74 1.31 18.02
N ASP A 35 -11.15 0.47 18.97
CA ASP A 35 -10.71 -0.92 19.06
C ASP A 35 -11.28 -1.76 17.92
N GLU A 36 -12.54 -1.52 17.54
CA GLU A 36 -13.12 -2.13 16.34
C GLU A 36 -12.38 -1.71 15.08
N MET A 37 -11.96 -0.44 14.99
CA MET A 37 -11.19 0.06 13.85
C MET A 37 -9.85 -0.66 13.77
N LYS A 38 -9.14 -0.71 14.89
CA LYS A 38 -7.84 -1.37 14.99
C LYS A 38 -7.95 -2.85 14.61
N LYS A 39 -8.93 -3.57 15.15
CA LYS A 39 -9.13 -4.99 14.85
C LYS A 39 -9.34 -5.23 13.34
N ARG A 40 -10.11 -4.37 12.67
CA ARG A 40 -10.33 -4.48 11.22
C ARG A 40 -9.07 -4.19 10.41
N ILE A 41 -8.28 -3.20 10.82
CA ILE A 41 -7.00 -2.91 10.19
C ILE A 41 -6.05 -4.10 10.36
N ASP A 42 -5.95 -4.64 11.57
CA ASP A 42 -5.09 -5.80 11.86
C ASP A 42 -5.50 -7.00 10.97
N GLN A 43 -6.80 -7.29 10.84
CA GLN A 43 -7.32 -8.34 9.95
C GLN A 43 -6.98 -8.10 8.46
N ALA A 44 -7.12 -6.87 7.97
CA ALA A 44 -6.78 -6.53 6.59
C ALA A 44 -5.26 -6.69 6.34
N VAL A 45 -4.43 -6.34 7.32
CA VAL A 45 -2.98 -6.55 7.26
C VAL A 45 -2.64 -8.04 7.28
N GLU A 46 -3.24 -8.84 8.16
CA GLU A 46 -3.06 -10.30 8.20
C GLU A 46 -3.46 -10.97 6.88
N ARG A 47 -4.53 -10.50 6.24
CA ARG A 47 -4.92 -10.94 4.89
C ARG A 47 -3.84 -10.62 3.87
N LEU A 48 -3.29 -9.41 3.87
CA LEU A 48 -2.21 -9.04 2.95
C LEU A 48 -0.94 -9.87 3.18
N GLN A 49 -0.59 -10.15 4.44
CA GLN A 49 0.55 -10.99 4.79
C GLN A 49 0.40 -12.44 4.31
N SER A 50 -0.83 -12.98 4.37
CA SER A 50 -1.15 -14.33 3.89
C SER A 50 -1.37 -14.43 2.38
N THR A 51 -1.43 -13.30 1.67
CA THR A 51 -1.81 -13.20 0.25
C THR A 51 -0.77 -12.42 -0.57
N PRO A 52 0.46 -12.95 -0.71
CA PRO A 52 1.60 -12.20 -1.28
C PRO A 52 1.44 -11.81 -2.76
N GLU A 53 0.55 -12.45 -3.51
CA GLU A 53 0.20 -12.07 -4.87
C GLU A 53 -0.52 -10.72 -4.96
N ILE A 54 -1.29 -10.33 -3.94
CA ILE A 54 -1.90 -8.99 -3.87
C ILE A 54 -0.78 -7.95 -3.72
N VAL A 55 0.15 -8.18 -2.80
CA VAL A 55 1.29 -7.30 -2.54
C VAL A 55 2.18 -7.17 -3.78
N ARG A 56 2.51 -8.30 -4.43
CA ARG A 56 3.24 -8.30 -5.71
C ARG A 56 2.48 -7.55 -6.81
N GLY A 57 1.14 -7.58 -6.76
CA GLY A 57 0.29 -6.87 -7.70
C GLY A 57 0.41 -5.35 -7.64
N PHE A 58 0.77 -4.77 -6.48
CA PHE A 58 0.97 -3.32 -6.32
C PHE A 58 2.11 -2.82 -7.22
N PHE A 59 3.21 -3.57 -7.28
CA PHE A 59 4.40 -3.22 -8.06
C PHE A 59 4.23 -3.34 -9.59
N ARG A 60 3.03 -3.70 -10.07
CA ARG A 60 2.69 -3.64 -11.50
C ARG A 60 2.24 -2.26 -11.95
N ASP A 61 2.05 -1.32 -11.02
CA ASP A 61 1.77 0.06 -11.37
C ASP A 61 3.01 0.72 -12.02
N VAL A 62 2.78 1.52 -13.06
CA VAL A 62 3.84 2.20 -13.80
C VAL A 62 4.61 3.19 -12.92
N ASP A 63 3.94 3.81 -11.95
CA ASP A 63 4.55 4.75 -11.02
C ASP A 63 5.52 4.05 -10.05
N LEU A 64 5.41 2.73 -9.89
CA LEU A 64 6.32 1.92 -9.07
C LEU A 64 7.38 1.18 -9.90
N ALA A 65 7.42 1.36 -11.22
CA ALA A 65 8.34 0.65 -12.10
C ALA A 65 9.83 0.87 -11.75
N TYR A 66 10.15 1.99 -11.08
CA TYR A 66 11.48 2.31 -10.59
C TYR A 66 12.00 1.32 -9.52
N ILE A 67 11.10 0.64 -8.80
CA ILE A 67 11.46 -0.35 -7.78
C ILE A 67 12.01 -1.62 -8.43
N ALA A 68 11.47 -1.99 -9.60
CA ALA A 68 11.91 -3.16 -10.36
C ALA A 68 13.16 -2.88 -11.20
N ASN A 69 13.41 -1.62 -11.55
CA ASN A 69 14.50 -1.21 -12.43
C ASN A 69 15.28 -0.07 -11.77
N ALA A 70 16.26 -0.43 -10.94
CA ALA A 70 17.10 0.53 -10.22
C ALA A 70 17.84 1.51 -11.15
N ASP A 71 18.06 1.12 -12.42
CA ASP A 71 18.75 1.91 -13.44
C ASP A 71 17.87 3.00 -14.09
N MET A 72 16.55 3.00 -13.85
CA MET A 72 15.63 4.02 -14.39
C MET A 72 15.46 5.25 -13.50
N TRP A 73 16.07 5.27 -12.30
CA TRP A 73 16.01 6.43 -11.43
C TRP A 73 17.02 7.48 -11.90
N PRO A 74 16.61 8.72 -12.25
CA PRO A 74 17.56 9.76 -12.58
C PRO A 74 18.38 10.09 -11.34
N ALA A 75 19.65 9.67 -11.34
CA ALA A 75 20.65 10.23 -10.44
C ALA A 75 20.80 11.71 -10.82
N THR A 76 20.15 12.59 -10.05
CA THR A 76 20.50 14.01 -10.01
C THR A 76 21.78 14.21 -9.23
#